data_AF-A0A170VQD5-F1
#
_entry.id   AF-A0A170VQD5-F1
#
_cell.length_a   1.000
_cell.length_b   1.000
_cell.length_c   1.000
_cell.angle_alpha   90.00
_cell.angle_beta   90.00
_cell.angle_gamma   90.00
#
_symmetry.space_group_name_H-M   'P 1'
#
loop_
_entity.id
_entity.type
_entity.pdbx_description
1 polymer ?
#
loop_
_entity_poly.entity_id
_entity_poly.type
_entity_poly.pdbx_seq_one_letter_code
_entity_poly.pdbx_strand_id
1 'polypeptide(L)'
;PVMNMPNQISCHVVAQPLLGPNFTQLLQPKWSFFVPNVNVEECIMQYLDAMQKLAQICIEDGQLNGIPWIINTMGFSRGIGVVLQTASIKLLKPTNLLLLKSNLSTFKLKNFKENLIENEVFKNIFNLEYFQIEDFPCNVIETVAPVDLFHQTFDQSDKITSKQLREA
;
A
#
# COMPACT_ATOMS: atom_id res chain seq x y z
N PRO A 1 -6.89 -4.06 -6.07
CA PRO A 1 -7.32 -5.26 -5.33
C PRO A 1 -6.22 -6.33 -5.42
N VAL A 2 -5.98 -7.05 -4.32
CA VAL A 2 -5.02 -8.16 -4.23
C VAL A 2 -5.70 -9.28 -3.45
N MET A 3 -5.75 -10.48 -4.04
CA MET A 3 -6.47 -11.69 -3.61
C MET A 3 -7.98 -11.54 -3.40
N ASN A 4 -8.56 -10.37 -3.69
CA ASN A 4 -9.96 -10.05 -3.40
C ASN A 4 -10.73 -9.51 -4.61
N MET A 5 -12.05 -9.51 -4.46
CA MET A 5 -12.96 -8.83 -5.38
C MET A 5 -12.83 -7.31 -5.22
N PRO A 6 -13.26 -6.50 -6.22
CA PRO A 6 -13.37 -5.05 -6.06
C PRO A 6 -14.24 -4.66 -4.85
N ASN A 7 -14.15 -3.41 -4.42
CA ASN A 7 -15.00 -2.83 -3.36
C ASN A 7 -14.83 -3.49 -1.98
N GLN A 8 -13.62 -3.94 -1.66
CA GLN A 8 -13.33 -4.57 -0.38
C GLN A 8 -12.02 -4.05 0.22
N ILE A 9 -12.02 -3.84 1.53
CA ILE A 9 -10.81 -3.80 2.34
C ILE A 9 -10.75 -5.13 3.09
N SER A 10 -9.63 -5.84 2.96
CA SER A 10 -9.52 -7.21 3.47
C SER A 10 -8.16 -7.54 4.07
N CYS A 11 -8.17 -8.54 4.96
CA CYS A 11 -7.00 -9.19 5.53
C CYS A 11 -6.95 -10.64 5.04
N HIS A 12 -5.79 -11.05 4.55
CA HIS A 12 -5.52 -12.41 4.09
C HIS A 12 -4.27 -12.95 4.80
N VAL A 13 -4.31 -14.22 5.18
CA VAL A 13 -3.12 -14.95 5.63
C VAL A 13 -2.51 -15.63 4.40
N VAL A 14 -1.31 -15.20 4.03
CA VAL A 14 -0.59 -15.73 2.86
C VAL A 14 0.31 -16.88 3.33
N ALA A 15 -0.12 -18.12 3.09
CA ALA A 15 0.62 -19.33 3.47
C ALA A 15 1.52 -19.87 2.35
N GLN A 16 1.35 -19.39 1.11
CA GLN A 16 2.09 -19.82 -0.08
C GLN A 16 2.44 -18.62 -0.96
N PRO A 17 3.52 -18.69 -1.78
CA PRO A 17 3.88 -17.61 -2.69
C PRO A 17 2.75 -17.26 -3.67
N LEU A 18 2.51 -15.96 -3.86
CA LEU A 18 1.55 -15.46 -4.84
C LEU A 18 2.23 -15.40 -6.23
N LEU A 19 1.97 -16.41 -7.07
CA LEU A 19 2.49 -16.52 -8.44
C LEU A 19 1.44 -16.22 -9.52
N GLY A 20 1.53 -15.06 -10.17
CA GLY A 20 0.60 -14.65 -11.24
C GLY A 20 -0.33 -13.49 -10.88
N PRO A 21 -1.26 -13.14 -11.80
CA PRO A 21 -2.14 -11.99 -11.64
C PRO A 21 -3.29 -12.27 -10.66
N ASN A 22 -3.85 -11.19 -10.09
CA ASN A 22 -4.85 -11.24 -9.04
C ASN A 22 -6.01 -12.23 -9.27
N PHE A 23 -6.57 -12.25 -10.49
CA PHE A 23 -7.75 -13.07 -10.82
C PHE A 23 -7.47 -14.59 -10.77
N THR A 24 -6.20 -15.00 -10.78
CA THR A 24 -5.80 -16.42 -10.64
C THR A 24 -5.60 -16.86 -9.19
N GLN A 25 -5.72 -15.92 -8.24
CA GLN A 25 -5.34 -16.10 -6.84
C GLN A 25 -6.40 -15.54 -5.89
N LEU A 26 -7.67 -15.57 -6.29
CA LEU A 26 -8.75 -15.18 -5.41
C LEU A 26 -8.77 -16.15 -4.22
N LEU A 27 -8.57 -15.62 -3.03
CA LEU A 27 -8.58 -16.37 -1.79
C LEU A 27 -9.67 -15.80 -0.90
N GLN A 28 -10.32 -16.67 -0.12
CA GLN A 28 -11.25 -16.17 0.89
C GLN A 28 -10.47 -15.34 1.91
N PRO A 29 -10.82 -14.07 2.12
CA PRO A 29 -10.20 -13.27 3.15
C PRO A 29 -10.52 -13.83 4.52
N LYS A 30 -9.56 -13.70 5.45
CA LYS A 30 -9.81 -14.00 6.86
C LYS A 30 -10.84 -13.01 7.42
N TRP A 31 -10.65 -11.73 7.10
CA TRP A 31 -11.55 -10.64 7.44
C TRP A 31 -11.72 -9.71 6.25
N SER A 32 -12.93 -9.23 6.00
CA SER A 32 -13.20 -8.31 4.91
C SER A 32 -14.42 -7.46 5.19
N PHE A 33 -14.36 -6.20 4.75
CA PHE A 33 -15.47 -5.26 4.79
C PHE A 33 -15.77 -4.74 3.39
N PHE A 34 -17.05 -4.60 3.08
CA PHE A 34 -17.50 -4.04 1.81
C PHE A 34 -17.41 -2.51 1.85
N VAL A 35 -16.90 -1.94 0.76
CA VAL A 35 -16.84 -0.50 0.52
C VAL A 35 -17.83 -0.16 -0.61
N PRO A 36 -18.85 0.69 -0.38
CA PRO A 36 -19.95 0.88 -1.33
C PRO A 36 -19.56 1.36 -2.73
N ASN A 37 -18.42 2.03 -2.86
CA ASN A 37 -17.99 2.61 -4.13
C ASN A 37 -16.51 2.32 -4.41
N VAL A 38 -16.17 2.17 -5.68
CA VAL A 38 -14.77 2.07 -6.15
C VAL A 38 -14.05 3.41 -6.00
N ASN A 39 -14.78 4.51 -6.14
CA ASN A 39 -14.29 5.84 -5.85
C ASN A 39 -14.46 6.15 -4.37
N VAL A 40 -13.38 6.08 -3.62
CA VAL A 40 -13.42 6.30 -2.17
C VAL A 40 -13.77 7.74 -1.81
N GLU A 41 -13.54 8.72 -2.70
CA GLU A 41 -13.99 10.10 -2.50
C GLU A 41 -15.51 10.20 -2.27
N GLU A 42 -16.29 9.28 -2.86
CA GLU A 42 -17.74 9.25 -2.73
C GLU A 42 -18.23 8.50 -1.49
N CYS A 43 -17.35 7.81 -0.77
CA CYS A 43 -17.69 6.98 0.39
C CYS A 43 -16.63 7.00 1.51
N ILE A 44 -16.00 8.17 1.72
CA ILE A 44 -14.87 8.35 2.64
C ILE A 44 -15.18 7.83 4.04
N MET A 45 -16.35 8.19 4.59
CA MET A 45 -16.72 7.81 5.96
C MET A 45 -16.89 6.30 6.09
N GLN A 46 -17.51 5.65 5.10
CA GLN A 46 -17.69 4.19 5.07
C GLN A 46 -16.34 3.48 4.92
N TYR A 47 -15.42 4.04 4.12
CA TYR A 47 -14.08 3.51 3.98
C TYR A 47 -13.29 3.62 5.30
N LEU A 48 -13.35 4.78 5.98
CA LEU A 48 -12.68 4.99 7.26
C LEU A 48 -13.24 4.06 8.35
N ASP A 49 -14.56 3.89 8.42
CA ASP A 49 -15.22 2.97 9.34
C ASP A 49 -14.83 1.51 9.07
N ALA A 50 -14.83 1.08 7.80
CA ALA A 50 -14.38 -0.25 7.40
C ALA A 50 -12.90 -0.49 7.75
N MET A 51 -12.05 0.51 7.54
CA MET A 51 -10.63 0.45 7.88
C MET A 51 -10.40 0.38 9.39
N GLN A 52 -11.11 1.16 10.19
CA GLN A 52 -11.04 1.12 11.65
C GLN A 52 -11.48 -0.25 12.18
N LYS A 53 -12.63 -0.76 11.73
CA LYS A 53 -13.14 -2.08 12.11
C LYS A 53 -12.19 -3.20 11.73
N LEU A 54 -11.64 -3.16 10.51
CA LEU A 54 -10.68 -4.17 10.06
C LEU A 54 -9.40 -4.12 10.89
N ALA A 55 -8.85 -2.94 11.14
CA ALA A 55 -7.65 -2.77 11.95
C ALA A 55 -7.87 -3.32 13.37
N GLN A 56 -8.97 -2.95 14.01
CA GLN A 56 -9.31 -3.43 15.35
C GLN A 56 -9.41 -4.96 15.40
N ILE A 57 -10.20 -5.57 14.51
CA ILE A 57 -10.37 -7.03 14.46
C ILE A 57 -9.03 -7.73 14.21
N CYS A 58 -8.19 -7.19 13.31
CA CYS A 58 -6.90 -7.81 13.04
C CYS A 58 -5.93 -7.72 14.23
N ILE A 59 -5.96 -6.64 15.01
CA ILE A 59 -5.12 -6.45 16.19
C ILE A 59 -5.59 -7.36 17.34
N GLU A 60 -6.90 -7.52 17.51
CA GLU A 60 -7.50 -8.35 18.56
C GLU A 60 -7.46 -9.86 18.25
N ASP A 61 -7.29 -10.23 16.97
CA ASP A 61 -7.24 -11.63 16.54
C ASP A 61 -5.91 -12.29 16.89
N GLY A 62 -5.92 -13.07 17.98
CA GLY A 62 -4.75 -13.78 18.47
C GLY A 62 -4.13 -14.79 17.49
N GLN A 63 -4.83 -15.19 16.42
CA GLN A 63 -4.25 -16.05 15.37
C GLN A 63 -3.31 -15.27 14.43
N LEU A 64 -3.38 -13.94 14.43
CA LEU A 64 -2.49 -13.08 13.66
C LEU A 64 -1.24 -12.66 14.44
N ASN A 65 -1.16 -13.00 15.73
CA ASN A 65 -0.02 -12.69 16.57
C ASN A 65 1.27 -13.33 16.04
N GLY A 66 2.33 -12.52 15.95
CA GLY A 66 3.64 -12.96 15.47
C GLY A 66 3.76 -13.12 13.96
N ILE A 67 2.70 -12.87 13.19
CA ILE A 67 2.76 -12.85 11.72
C ILE A 67 3.19 -11.45 11.25
N PRO A 68 4.18 -11.29 10.36
CA PRO A 68 4.54 -10.00 9.80
C PRO A 68 3.45 -9.48 8.85
N TRP A 69 3.15 -8.19 8.90
CA TRP A 69 2.07 -7.59 8.12
C TRP A 69 2.62 -6.79 6.94
N ILE A 70 1.99 -6.96 5.78
CA ILE A 70 2.18 -6.11 4.61
C ILE A 70 0.85 -5.42 4.35
N ILE A 71 0.84 -4.09 4.49
CA ILE A 71 -0.36 -3.27 4.30
C ILE A 71 -0.23 -2.57 2.94
N ASN A 72 -1.07 -2.96 2.00
CA ASN A 72 -1.19 -2.25 0.73
C ASN A 72 -2.24 -1.15 0.86
N THR A 73 -1.92 0.04 0.35
CA THR A 73 -2.80 1.21 0.42
C THR A 73 -3.21 1.63 -0.98
N MET A 74 -4.24 2.48 -1.07
CA MET A 74 -4.65 3.03 -2.36
C MET A 74 -3.64 4.06 -2.87
N GLY A 75 -3.51 4.18 -4.19
CA GLY A 75 -2.54 5.06 -4.84
C GLY A 75 -2.82 6.57 -4.76
N PHE A 76 -3.67 7.03 -3.83
CA PHE A 76 -3.94 8.47 -3.67
C PHE A 76 -2.80 9.14 -2.89
N SER A 77 -2.16 10.12 -3.50
CA SER A 77 -1.01 10.85 -2.93
C SER A 77 -1.26 12.33 -2.68
N ARG A 78 -2.51 12.79 -2.81
CA ARG A 78 -2.92 14.20 -2.69
C ARG A 78 -4.33 14.30 -2.14
N GLY A 79 -4.69 15.47 -1.60
CA GLY A 79 -6.04 15.76 -1.13
C GLY A 79 -6.51 14.70 -0.12
N ILE A 80 -7.66 14.08 -0.39
CA ILE A 80 -8.21 13.04 0.49
C ILE A 80 -7.28 11.83 0.68
N GLY A 81 -6.41 11.55 -0.30
CA GLY A 81 -5.46 10.45 -0.21
C GLY A 81 -4.55 10.57 0.98
N VAL A 82 -4.06 11.79 1.23
CA VAL A 82 -3.22 12.11 2.38
C VAL A 82 -3.93 11.71 3.67
N VAL A 83 -5.21 12.08 3.79
CA VAL A 83 -6.06 11.78 4.95
C VAL A 83 -6.20 10.28 5.21
N LEU A 84 -6.54 9.52 4.17
CA LEU A 84 -6.73 8.07 4.28
C LEU A 84 -5.44 7.36 4.68
N GLN A 85 -4.30 7.87 4.20
CA GLN A 85 -2.99 7.33 4.52
C GLN A 85 -2.59 7.67 5.95
N THR A 86 -2.81 8.91 6.40
CA THR A 86 -2.62 9.28 7.82
C THR A 86 -3.44 8.38 8.74
N ALA A 87 -4.72 8.18 8.43
CA ALA A 87 -5.61 7.34 9.22
C ALA A 87 -5.14 5.87 9.23
N SER A 88 -4.72 5.33 8.09
CA SER A 88 -4.14 3.98 7.98
C SER A 88 -2.92 3.82 8.90
N ILE A 89 -2.02 4.80 8.87
CA ILE A 89 -0.80 4.83 9.67
C ILE A 89 -1.13 4.89 11.17
N LYS A 90 -2.04 5.78 11.58
CA LYS A 90 -2.45 5.93 12.99
C LYS A 90 -3.15 4.67 13.53
N LEU A 91 -3.99 4.03 12.72
CA LEU A 91 -4.73 2.82 13.10
C LEU A 91 -3.83 1.59 13.21
N LEU A 92 -3.02 1.35 12.19
CA LEU A 92 -2.27 0.09 12.05
C LEU A 92 -0.88 0.15 12.70
N LYS A 93 -0.44 1.35 13.06
CA LYS A 93 0.86 1.62 13.68
C LYS A 93 2.03 0.84 13.04
N PRO A 94 2.25 0.96 11.71
CA PRO A 94 3.29 0.19 11.02
C PRO A 94 4.70 0.58 11.49
N THR A 95 5.61 -0.40 11.55
CA THR A 95 7.02 -0.18 11.90
C THR A 95 7.78 0.57 10.80
N ASN A 96 7.38 0.35 9.54
CA ASN A 96 8.04 0.89 8.36
C ASN A 96 7.00 1.38 7.36
N LEU A 97 7.24 2.56 6.78
CA LEU A 97 6.45 3.11 5.67
C LEU A 97 7.30 3.11 4.41
N LEU A 98 6.90 2.35 3.41
CA LEU A 98 7.64 2.24 2.15
C LEU A 98 7.05 3.19 1.10
N LEU A 99 7.83 4.18 0.69
CA LEU A 99 7.47 5.10 -0.39
C LEU A 99 8.12 4.65 -1.70
N LEU A 100 7.31 4.15 -2.64
CA LEU A 100 7.78 3.67 -3.93
C LEU A 100 8.03 4.86 -4.88
N LYS A 101 9.26 5.01 -5.35
CA LYS A 101 9.67 5.98 -6.38
C LYS A 101 9.94 5.27 -7.69
N SER A 102 9.61 5.92 -8.81
CA SER A 102 9.99 5.44 -10.13
C SER A 102 10.88 6.46 -10.81
N ASN A 103 11.96 5.97 -11.40
CA ASN A 103 12.93 6.73 -12.17
C ASN A 103 12.63 6.67 -13.67
N LEU A 104 11.71 5.81 -14.09
CA LEU A 104 11.25 5.74 -15.48
C LEU A 104 10.52 7.01 -15.87
N SER A 105 10.96 7.62 -16.98
CA SER A 105 10.32 8.82 -17.56
C SER A 105 8.87 8.57 -18.00
N THR A 106 8.56 7.34 -18.38
CA THR A 106 7.24 6.85 -18.80
C THR A 106 6.33 6.51 -17.62
N PHE A 107 6.89 6.09 -16.48
CA PHE A 107 6.15 5.71 -15.28
C PHE A 107 6.41 6.71 -14.15
N LYS A 108 5.76 7.88 -14.23
CA LYS A 108 5.87 8.90 -13.18
C LYS A 108 4.96 8.56 -12.01
N LEU A 109 5.49 7.84 -11.02
CA LEU A 109 4.83 7.73 -9.72
C LEU A 109 4.74 9.11 -9.09
N LYS A 110 3.52 9.64 -8.99
CA LYS A 110 3.26 10.88 -8.26
C LYS A 110 3.21 10.53 -6.79
N ASN A 111 4.35 10.62 -6.12
CA ASN A 111 4.40 10.60 -4.67
C ASN A 111 3.84 11.90 -4.09
N PHE A 112 3.69 11.91 -2.76
CA PHE A 112 3.23 13.08 -2.02
C PHE A 112 4.08 14.30 -2.38
N LYS A 113 3.41 15.41 -2.74
CA LYS A 113 4.09 16.66 -3.07
C LYS A 113 4.72 17.28 -1.84
N GLU A 114 4.01 17.18 -0.73
CA GLU A 114 4.46 17.60 0.58
C GLU A 114 5.34 16.50 1.17
N ASN A 115 6.38 16.89 1.90
CA ASN A 115 7.11 15.96 2.74
C ASN A 115 6.15 15.51 3.85
N LEU A 116 5.60 14.29 3.73
CA LEU A 116 4.65 13.72 4.70
C LEU A 116 5.17 13.80 6.15
N ILE A 117 6.49 13.84 6.30
CA ILE A 117 7.22 13.76 7.57
C ILE A 117 7.37 15.15 8.22
N GLU A 118 7.70 16.16 7.42
CA GLU A 118 8.00 17.52 7.88
C GLU A 118 6.79 18.46 7.80
N ASN A 119 5.73 18.03 7.13
CA ASN A 119 4.52 18.83 7.03
C ASN A 119 3.83 18.85 8.41
N GLU A 120 3.99 19.95 9.15
CA GLU A 120 3.25 20.17 10.41
C GLU A 120 1.74 20.09 10.22
N VAL A 121 1.26 20.43 9.01
CA VAL A 121 -0.13 20.22 8.64
C VAL A 121 -0.37 18.71 8.63
N PHE A 122 0.49 17.83 8.11
CA PHE A 122 0.28 16.36 8.23
C PHE A 122 0.27 15.85 9.68
N LYS A 123 1.09 16.43 10.57
CA LYS A 123 1.07 16.11 12.02
C LYS A 123 -0.24 16.56 12.69
N ASN A 124 -0.82 17.66 12.21
CA ASN A 124 -1.98 18.34 12.80
C ASN A 124 -3.28 18.25 11.97
N ILE A 125 -3.27 17.60 10.79
CA ILE A 125 -4.41 17.37 9.90
C ILE A 125 -5.16 16.19 10.52
N PHE A 126 -5.81 16.49 11.64
CA PHE A 126 -7.22 16.26 11.92
C PHE A 126 -7.44 16.27 13.43
N ASN A 127 -8.16 17.29 13.89
CA ASN A 127 -9.13 17.17 14.99
C ASN A 127 -10.38 16.43 14.48
N LEU A 128 -10.20 15.24 13.89
CA LEU A 128 -11.31 14.29 13.82
C LEU A 128 -11.32 13.65 15.19
N GLU A 129 -12.46 13.68 15.87
CA GLU A 129 -12.72 13.01 17.15
C GLU A 129 -12.32 11.51 17.18
N TYR A 130 -11.95 10.94 16.03
CA TYR A 130 -11.52 9.57 15.82
C TYR A 130 -10.06 9.26 16.21
N PHE A 131 -9.12 10.21 16.12
CA PHE A 131 -7.69 9.89 16.32
C PHE A 131 -6.95 10.97 17.10
N GLN A 132 -6.39 10.59 18.24
CA GLN A 132 -5.53 11.46 19.04
C GLN A 132 -4.33 11.95 18.22
N ILE A 133 -3.84 13.15 18.56
CA ILE A 133 -2.58 13.68 18.03
C ILE A 133 -1.47 12.93 18.79
N GLU A 134 -0.87 11.94 18.14
CA GLU A 134 0.27 11.19 18.66
C GLU A 134 1.43 11.31 17.67
N ASP A 135 2.63 11.57 18.20
CA ASP A 135 3.86 11.39 17.43
C ASP A 135 3.97 9.92 17.02
N PHE A 136 4.20 9.69 15.74
CA PHE A 136 4.19 8.33 15.19
C PHE A 136 5.61 7.87 14.83
N PRO A 137 6.20 6.94 15.60
CA PRO A 137 7.57 6.48 15.36
C PRO A 137 7.57 5.41 14.27
N CYS A 138 7.54 5.84 13.01
CA CYS A 138 7.67 4.94 11.87
C CYS A 138 8.85 5.31 11.00
N ASN A 139 9.64 4.30 10.66
CA ASN A 139 10.77 4.47 9.76
C ASN A 139 10.24 4.62 8.34
N VAL A 140 10.36 5.81 7.78
CA VAL A 140 10.04 6.05 6.38
C VAL A 140 11.23 5.65 5.53
N ILE A 141 10.99 4.75 4.59
CA ILE A 141 11.99 4.21 3.68
C ILE A 141 11.54 4.50 2.26
N GLU A 142 12.33 5.27 1.54
CA GLU A 142 12.12 5.45 0.11
C GLU A 142 12.81 4.31 -0.64
N THR A 143 12.11 3.69 -1.57
CA THR A 143 12.66 2.61 -2.39
C THR A 143 12.17 2.71 -3.83
N VAL A 144 12.89 2.07 -4.73
CA VAL A 144 12.56 2.08 -6.16
C VAL A 144 11.43 1.08 -6.42
N ALA A 145 10.48 1.46 -7.29
CA ALA A 145 9.39 0.60 -7.65
C ALA A 145 9.91 -0.67 -8.37
N PRO A 146 9.27 -1.84 -8.17
CA PRO A 146 9.71 -3.09 -8.79
C PRO A 146 9.85 -3.01 -10.31
N VAL A 147 9.05 -2.19 -10.98
CA VAL A 147 9.13 -1.98 -12.44
C VAL A 147 10.48 -1.41 -12.89
N ASP A 148 11.08 -0.51 -12.12
CA ASP A 148 12.42 0.01 -12.43
C ASP A 148 13.49 -1.08 -12.27
N LEU A 149 13.35 -1.96 -11.27
CA LEU A 149 14.26 -3.09 -11.06
C LEU A 149 14.22 -4.06 -12.24
N PHE A 150 13.02 -4.32 -12.80
CA PHE A 150 12.90 -5.12 -14.02
C PHE A 150 13.57 -4.44 -15.22
N HIS A 151 13.37 -3.15 -15.43
CA HIS A 151 14.04 -2.44 -16.53
C HIS A 151 15.57 -2.42 -16.38
N GLN A 152 16.09 -2.26 -15.15
CA GLN A 152 17.52 -2.30 -14.88
C GLN A 152 18.14 -3.67 -15.18
N THR A 153 17.43 -4.77 -14.94
CA THR A 153 17.94 -6.10 -15.27
C THR A 153 17.88 -6.40 -16.76
N PHE A 154 16.86 -5.90 -17.48
CA PHE A 154 16.77 -6.02 -18.94
C PHE A 154 17.85 -5.22 -19.68
N ASP A 155 18.10 -3.97 -19.28
CA ASP A 155 19.17 -3.14 -19.87
C ASP A 155 20.57 -3.75 -19.66
N GLN A 156 20.75 -4.57 -18.62
CA GLN A 156 21.99 -5.31 -18.38
C GLN A 156 22.07 -6.62 -19.18
N SER A 157 20.95 -7.28 -19.48
CA SER A 157 20.91 -8.51 -20.30
C SER A 157 21.04 -8.26 -21.80
N ASP A 158 20.68 -7.06 -22.28
CA ASP A 158 20.74 -6.69 -23.72
C ASP A 158 22.17 -6.38 -24.23
N LYS A 159 23.20 -6.63 -23.41
CA LYS A 159 24.60 -6.64 -23.86
C LYS A 159 25.03 -7.95 -24.54
N ILE A 160 24.14 -8.91 -24.73
CA ILE A 160 24.36 -9.98 -25.70
C ILE A 160 23.94 -9.44 -27.07
N THR A 161 24.91 -8.92 -27.81
CA THR A 161 24.67 -8.39 -29.14
C THR A 161 24.10 -9.49 -30.04
N SER A 162 23.18 -9.14 -30.93
CA SER A 162 22.64 -10.02 -31.99
C SER A 162 23.70 -10.73 -32.84
N LYS A 163 24.97 -10.32 -32.74
CA LYS A 163 26.14 -10.99 -33.29
C LYS A 163 26.52 -12.27 -32.52
N GLN A 164 26.46 -12.27 -31.19
CA GLN A 164 26.80 -13.44 -30.35
C GLN A 164 25.77 -14.57 -30.47
N LEU A 165 24.50 -14.23 -30.73
CA LEU A 165 23.43 -15.21 -30.97
C LEU A 165 23.46 -15.81 -32.39
N ARG A 166 24.22 -15.22 -33.34
CA ARG A 166 24.38 -15.75 -34.70
C ARG A 166 25.62 -16.61 -34.88
N GLU A 167 26.51 -16.62 -33.89
CA GLU A 167 27.78 -17.36 -33.90
C GLU A 167 27.77 -18.57 -32.95
N ALA A 168 26.63 -18.87 -32.30
CA ALA A 168 26.39 -20.07 -31.48
C ALA A 168 25.38 -21.00 -32.16
#